data_AF-A0A401ZDN5-F1
#
_entry.id   AF-A0A401ZDN5-F1
#
_cell.length_a   1.000
_cell.length_b   1.000
_cell.length_c   1.000
_cell.angle_alpha   90.00
_cell.angle_beta   90.00
_cell.angle_gamma   90.00
#
_symmetry.space_group_name_H-M   'P 1'
#
loop_
_entity.id
_entity.type
_entity.pdbx_description
1 polymer ?
#
loop_
_entity_poly.entity_id
_entity_poly.type
_entity_poly.pdbx_seq_one_letter_code
_entity_poly.pdbx_strand_id
1 'polypeptide(L)'
;MIELGVAALAGIVFAAICVAVLIVVGIMNIRAGRKALARARAEGKSIAWHRQVLILFGLNNIVFAALLALVVLLAVLLDRSAKLVIIGLLAVLFVVSIVLVVRCVMSVMQASRELTRPRQDI
;
A
#
# COMPACT_ATOMS: atom_id res chain seq x y z
N MET A 1 5.03 30.93 -17.68
CA MET A 1 4.32 29.78 -18.28
C MET A 1 5.19 28.55 -18.08
N ILE A 2 4.67 27.49 -17.48
CA ILE A 2 5.44 26.24 -17.33
C ILE A 2 5.41 25.55 -18.70
N GLU A 3 6.50 25.60 -19.45
CA GLU A 3 6.67 24.72 -20.60
C GLU A 3 6.92 23.29 -20.07
N LEU A 4 5.84 22.59 -19.74
CA LEU A 4 5.90 21.16 -19.47
C LEU A 4 6.28 20.47 -20.79
N GLY A 5 7.54 20.07 -20.89
CA GLY A 5 7.99 19.26 -22.01
C GLY A 5 7.12 18.01 -22.15
N VAL A 6 6.90 17.54 -23.38
CA VAL A 6 6.04 16.38 -23.70
C VAL A 6 6.37 15.16 -22.82
N ALA A 7 7.65 14.95 -22.51
CA ALA A 7 8.11 13.90 -21.60
C ALA A 7 7.58 14.04 -20.15
N ALA A 8 7.55 15.27 -19.62
CA ALA A 8 7.01 15.53 -18.29
C ALA A 8 5.50 15.30 -18.24
N LEU A 9 4.77 15.73 -19.27
CA LEU A 9 3.33 15.48 -19.38
C LEU A 9 3.02 13.98 -19.45
N ALA A 10 3.77 13.24 -20.28
CA ALA A 10 3.64 11.78 -20.39
C ALA A 10 3.92 11.09 -19.04
N GLY A 11 4.96 11.54 -18.32
CA GLY A 11 5.27 11.04 -16.97
C GLY A 11 4.14 11.27 -15.96
N ILE A 12 3.52 12.46 -15.97
CA ILE A 12 2.38 12.79 -15.10
C ILE A 12 1.18 11.90 -15.41
N VAL A 13 0.84 11.72 -16.69
CA VAL A 13 -0.27 10.86 -17.12
C VAL A 13 -0.02 9.41 -16.72
N PHE A 14 1.19 8.90 -16.97
CA PHE A 14 1.58 7.56 -16.57
C PHE A 14 1.47 7.36 -15.06
N ALA A 15 1.99 8.31 -14.27
CA ALA A 15 1.89 8.26 -12.82
C ALA A 15 0.44 8.30 -12.34
N ALA A 16 -0.43 9.10 -12.96
CA ALA A 16 -1.86 9.14 -12.63
C ALA A 16 -2.55 7.78 -12.88
N ILE A 17 -2.21 7.10 -13.98
CA ILE A 17 -2.71 5.75 -14.27
C ILE A 17 -2.20 4.76 -13.20
N CYS A 18 -0.91 4.80 -12.86
CA CYS A 18 -0.35 3.94 -11.81
C CYS A 18 -1.02 4.18 -10.45
N VAL A 19 -1.27 5.44 -10.07
CA VAL A 19 -2.01 5.81 -8.85
C VAL A 19 -3.40 5.17 -8.87
N ALA A 20 -4.14 5.31 -9.98
CA ALA A 20 -5.48 4.71 -10.10
C ALA A 20 -5.44 3.19 -9.96
N VAL A 21 -4.51 2.52 -10.65
CA VAL A 21 -4.32 1.06 -10.55
C VAL A 21 -3.98 0.64 -9.13
N LEU A 22 -3.04 1.31 -8.46
CA LEU A 22 -2.65 1.01 -7.08
C LEU A 22 -3.82 1.16 -6.11
N ILE A 23 -4.65 2.20 -6.28
CA ILE A 23 -5.86 2.40 -5.46
C ILE A 23 -6.86 1.26 -5.70
N VAL A 24 -7.15 0.91 -6.96
CA VAL A 24 -8.09 -0.16 -7.28
C VAL A 24 -7.61 -1.49 -6.71
N VAL A 25 -6.35 -1.86 -6.96
CA VAL A 25 -5.74 -3.09 -6.43
C VAL A 25 -5.73 -3.06 -4.90
N GLY A 26 -5.42 -1.93 -4.28
CA GLY A 26 -5.46 -1.74 -2.84
C GLY A 26 -6.83 -2.02 -2.24
N ILE A 27 -7.88 -1.43 -2.83
CA ILE A 27 -9.28 -1.64 -2.42
C ILE A 27 -9.71 -3.09 -2.64
N MET A 28 -9.36 -3.70 -3.77
CA MET A 28 -9.66 -5.10 -4.06
C MET A 28 -9.05 -6.04 -3.02
N ASN A 29 -7.79 -5.83 -2.66
CA ASN A 29 -7.09 -6.62 -1.66
C ASN A 29 -7.69 -6.44 -0.25
N ILE A 30 -8.05 -5.20 0.14
CA ILE A 30 -8.75 -4.96 1.42
C ILE A 30 -10.10 -5.66 1.44
N ARG A 31 -10.88 -5.61 0.34
CA ARG A 31 -12.17 -6.30 0.24
C ARG A 31 -12.02 -7.82 0.32
N ALA A 32 -11.04 -8.39 -0.39
CA ALA A 32 -10.73 -9.81 -0.33
C ALA A 32 -10.31 -10.23 1.08
N GLY A 33 -9.46 -9.44 1.73
CA GLY A 33 -9.04 -9.69 3.10
C GLY A 33 -10.20 -9.63 4.09
N ARG A 34 -11.07 -8.62 3.99
CA ARG A 34 -12.29 -8.55 4.82
C ARG A 34 -13.18 -9.79 4.66
N LYS A 35 -13.34 -10.30 3.44
CA LYS A 35 -14.09 -11.55 3.18
C LYS A 35 -13.41 -12.75 3.83
N ALA A 36 -12.09 -12.87 3.73
CA ALA A 36 -11.33 -13.93 4.38
C ALA A 36 -11.41 -13.84 5.92
N LEU A 37 -11.42 -12.63 6.49
CA LEU A 37 -11.57 -12.41 7.93
C LEU A 37 -12.95 -12.84 8.42
N ALA A 38 -13.99 -12.54 7.65
CA ALA A 38 -15.36 -12.95 7.96
C ALA A 38 -15.52 -14.48 7.93
N ARG A 39 -14.88 -15.16 6.97
CA ARG A 39 -14.83 -16.64 6.91
C ARG A 39 -14.12 -17.22 8.12
N ALA A 40 -12.94 -16.71 8.47
CA ALA A 40 -12.19 -17.17 9.64
C ALA A 40 -12.98 -16.97 10.96
N ARG A 41 -13.72 -15.86 11.10
CA ARG A 41 -14.62 -15.65 12.25
C ARG A 41 -15.77 -16.65 12.29
N ALA A 42 -16.35 -16.99 11.13
CA ALA A 42 -17.38 -18.02 11.04
C ALA A 42 -16.85 -19.41 11.45
N GLU A 43 -15.56 -19.67 11.25
CA GLU A 43 -14.85 -20.87 11.71
C GLU A 43 -14.41 -20.79 13.19
N GLY A 44 -14.83 -19.77 13.94
CA GLY A 44 -14.46 -19.58 15.35
C GLY A 44 -13.05 -19.05 15.59
N LYS A 45 -12.29 -18.72 14.53
CA LYS A 45 -10.94 -18.15 14.65
C LYS A 45 -11.02 -16.62 14.78
N SER A 46 -10.61 -16.11 15.93
CA SER A 46 -10.41 -14.68 16.17
C SER A 46 -9.11 -14.21 15.53
N ILE A 47 -9.13 -13.96 14.21
CA ILE A 47 -8.00 -13.35 13.50
C ILE A 47 -8.17 -11.83 13.54
N ALA A 48 -7.16 -11.12 14.05
CA ALA A 48 -7.14 -9.67 14.03
C ALA A 48 -6.91 -9.15 12.60
N TRP A 49 -7.62 -8.09 12.21
CA TRP A 49 -7.57 -7.54 10.84
C TRP A 49 -6.15 -7.14 10.41
N HIS A 50 -5.34 -6.66 11.34
CA HIS A 50 -3.96 -6.22 11.10
C HIS A 50 -2.98 -7.38 10.89
N ARG A 51 -3.40 -8.64 11.12
CA ARG A 51 -2.60 -9.82 10.78
C ARG A 51 -2.91 -10.34 9.38
N GLN A 52 -3.98 -9.90 8.74
CA GLN A 52 -4.29 -10.36 7.40
C GLN A 52 -3.43 -9.70 6.33
N VAL A 53 -2.64 -10.54 5.65
CA VAL A 53 -1.74 -10.17 4.55
C VAL A 53 -2.45 -9.32 3.51
N LEU A 54 -3.64 -9.74 3.06
CA LEU A 54 -4.38 -9.01 2.01
C LEU A 54 -4.78 -7.59 2.43
N ILE A 55 -5.12 -7.38 3.70
CA ILE A 55 -5.46 -6.05 4.21
C ILE A 55 -4.20 -5.18 4.32
N LEU A 56 -3.12 -5.72 4.88
CA LEU A 56 -1.83 -5.03 4.99
C LEU A 56 -1.28 -4.64 3.61
N PHE A 57 -1.31 -5.56 2.65
CA PHE A 57 -0.85 -5.33 1.28
C PHE A 57 -1.72 -4.31 0.56
N GLY A 58 -3.04 -4.38 0.75
CA GLY A 58 -3.95 -3.38 0.19
C GLY A 58 -3.75 -1.98 0.75
N LEU A 59 -3.53 -1.86 2.06
CA LEU A 59 -3.15 -0.59 2.70
C LEU A 59 -1.82 -0.06 2.18
N ASN A 60 -0.83 -0.94 2.01
CA ASN A 60 0.46 -0.55 1.47
C ASN A 60 0.36 0.02 0.05
N ASN A 61 -0.47 -0.58 -0.82
CA ASN A 61 -0.70 -0.07 -2.17
C ASN A 61 -1.35 1.32 -2.16
N ILE A 62 -2.27 1.59 -1.22
CA ILE A 62 -2.85 2.93 -1.05
C ILE A 62 -1.80 3.94 -0.60
N VAL A 63 -0.91 3.56 0.33
CA VAL A 63 0.21 4.41 0.78
C VAL A 63 1.18 4.68 -0.38
N PHE A 64 1.50 3.67 -1.19
CA PHE A 64 2.32 3.84 -2.39
C PHE A 64 1.66 4.76 -3.42
N ALA A 65 0.34 4.65 -3.62
CA ALA A 65 -0.40 5.57 -4.48
C ALA A 65 -0.31 7.02 -3.99
N ALA A 66 -0.44 7.23 -2.67
CA ALA A 66 -0.28 8.55 -2.06
C ALA A 66 1.15 9.10 -2.21
N LEU A 67 2.17 8.26 -1.98
CA LEU A 67 3.58 8.62 -2.20
C LEU A 67 3.82 9.04 -3.65
N LEU A 68 3.35 8.25 -4.61
CA LEU A 68 3.51 8.56 -6.03
C LEU A 68 2.80 9.87 -6.41
N ALA A 69 1.58 10.08 -5.91
CA ALA A 69 0.85 11.33 -6.13
C ALA A 69 1.57 12.54 -5.53
N LEU A 70 2.13 12.42 -4.32
CA LEU A 70 2.91 13.48 -3.68
C LEU A 70 4.22 13.78 -4.42
N VAL A 71 4.89 12.77 -4.97
CA VAL A 71 6.10 12.97 -5.81
C VAL A 71 5.75 13.75 -7.07
N VAL A 72 4.65 13.38 -7.75
CA VAL A 72 4.16 14.13 -8.93
C VAL A 72 3.81 15.56 -8.54
N LEU A 73 3.11 15.74 -7.42
CA LEU A 73 2.73 17.06 -6.92
C LEU A 73 3.96 17.92 -6.60
N LEU A 74 4.99 17.34 -6.00
CA LEU A 74 6.27 18.01 -5.71
C LEU A 74 6.99 18.49 -6.99
N ALA A 75 6.89 17.71 -8.07
CA ALA A 75 7.49 18.04 -9.36
C ALA A 75 6.76 19.19 -10.07
N VAL A 76 5.45 19.33 -9.87
CA VAL A 76 4.62 20.35 -10.54
C VAL A 76 4.52 21.63 -9.72
N LEU A 77 4.55 21.57 -8.38
CA LEU A 77 4.47 22.77 -7.55
C LEU A 77 5.72 23.65 -7.71
N LEU A 78 5.49 24.96 -7.68
CA LEU A 78 6.55 25.97 -7.72
C LEU A 78 6.83 26.57 -6.32
N ASP A 79 5.84 26.55 -5.43
CA ASP A 79 5.95 27.15 -4.09
C ASP A 79 6.87 26.34 -3.17
N ARG A 80 7.94 26.99 -2.71
CA ARG A 80 8.99 26.41 -1.87
C ARG A 80 8.48 25.97 -0.49
N SER A 81 7.52 26.69 0.07
CA SER A 81 6.94 26.39 1.39
C SER A 81 6.09 25.11 1.31
N ALA A 82 5.27 25.00 0.27
CA ALA A 82 4.48 23.81 0.00
C ALA A 82 5.35 22.58 -0.30
N LYS A 83 6.49 22.75 -1.00
CA LYS A 83 7.45 21.66 -1.21
C LYS A 83 7.99 21.08 0.09
N LEU A 84 8.34 21.92 1.06
CA LEU A 84 8.84 21.47 2.36
C LEU A 84 7.79 20.63 3.11
N VAL A 85 6.52 21.05 3.07
CA VAL A 85 5.42 20.28 3.66
C VAL A 85 5.26 18.93 2.96
N ILE A 86 5.29 18.90 1.63
CA ILE A 86 5.19 17.67 0.84
C ILE A 86 6.36 16.73 1.13
N ILE A 87 7.58 17.25 1.25
CA ILE A 87 8.77 16.46 1.62
C ILE A 87 8.59 15.84 3.02
N GLY A 88 8.07 16.60 3.97
CA GLY A 88 7.73 16.09 5.31
C GLY A 88 6.70 14.96 5.25
N LEU A 89 5.62 15.13 4.49
CA LEU A 89 4.61 14.09 4.29
C LEU A 89 5.20 12.84 3.60
N LEU A 90 6.05 13.02 2.60
CA LEU A 90 6.74 11.93 1.91
C LEU A 90 7.57 11.11 2.90
N ALA A 91 8.35 11.76 3.76
CA ALA A 91 9.15 11.08 4.77
C ALA A 91 8.27 10.26 5.73
N VAL A 92 7.17 10.83 6.23
CA VAL A 92 6.24 10.14 7.13
C VAL A 92 5.59 8.94 6.44
N LEU A 93 5.05 9.12 5.23
CA LEU A 93 4.41 8.04 4.48
C LEU A 93 5.41 6.95 4.08
N PHE A 94 6.67 7.31 3.82
CA PHE A 94 7.71 6.35 3.53
C PHE A 94 8.00 5.46 4.74
N VAL A 95 8.08 6.03 5.95
CA VAL A 95 8.20 5.26 7.19
C VAL A 95 6.99 4.35 7.39
N VAL A 96 5.77 4.86 7.18
CA VAL A 96 4.55 4.04 7.26
C VAL A 96 4.57 2.88 6.26
N SER A 97 5.00 3.14 5.03
CA SER A 97 5.14 2.12 3.97
C SER A 97 6.11 1.02 4.40
N ILE A 98 7.30 1.38 4.89
CA ILE A 98 8.29 0.42 5.40
C ILE A 98 7.68 -0.44 6.51
N VAL A 99 7.01 0.17 7.48
CA VAL A 99 6.37 -0.57 8.59
C VAL A 99 5.30 -1.53 8.07
N LEU A 100 4.48 -1.12 7.10
CA LEU A 100 3.45 -1.97 6.49
C LEU A 100 4.07 -3.13 5.72
N VAL A 101 5.13 -2.90 4.95
CA VAL A 101 5.87 -3.94 4.21
C VAL A 101 6.47 -4.94 5.18
N VAL A 102 7.15 -4.50 6.23
CA VAL A 102 7.75 -5.38 7.25
C VAL A 102 6.68 -6.23 7.93
N ARG A 103 5.55 -5.64 8.31
CA ARG A 103 4.41 -6.38 8.89
C ARG A 103 3.79 -7.37 7.89
N CYS A 104 3.70 -7.00 6.62
CA CYS A 104 3.22 -7.87 5.56
C CYS A 104 4.13 -9.09 5.41
N VAL A 105 5.45 -8.88 5.31
CA VAL A 105 6.45 -9.95 5.20
C VAL A 105 6.40 -10.88 6.42
N MET A 106 6.36 -10.33 7.63
CA MET A 106 6.25 -11.14 8.85
C MET A 106 4.97 -11.99 8.87
N SER A 107 3.83 -11.40 8.45
CA SER A 107 2.56 -12.13 8.38
C SER A 107 2.60 -13.25 7.33
N VAL A 108 3.19 -13.00 6.15
CA VAL A 108 3.39 -14.02 5.12
C VAL A 108 4.28 -15.15 5.65
N MET A 109 5.41 -14.83 6.30
CA MET A 109 6.30 -15.83 6.88
C MET A 109 5.61 -16.66 7.97
N GLN A 110 4.77 -16.05 8.80
CA GLN A 110 3.98 -16.78 9.81
C GLN A 110 2.97 -17.73 9.16
N ALA A 111 2.22 -17.27 8.15
CA ALA A 111 1.29 -18.10 7.41
C ALA A 111 1.98 -19.26 6.68
N SER A 112 3.13 -19.01 6.04
CA SER A 112 3.94 -20.06 5.41
C SER A 112 4.47 -21.08 6.42
N ARG A 113 4.86 -20.65 7.62
CA ARG A 113 5.32 -21.58 8.67
C ARG A 113 4.19 -22.48 9.18
N GLU A 114 2.97 -21.96 9.28
CA GLU A 114 1.79 -22.76 9.65
C GLU A 114 1.46 -23.80 8.56
N LEU A 115 1.59 -23.44 7.28
CA LEU A 115 1.38 -24.37 6.15
C LEU A 115 2.50 -25.42 6.01
N THR A 116 3.72 -25.08 6.43
CA THR A 116 4.89 -25.99 6.34
C THR A 116 5.04 -26.88 7.57
N ARG A 117 4.25 -26.65 8.63
CA ARG A 117 4.23 -27.56 9.78
C ARG A 117 3.58 -28.87 9.32
N PRO A 118 4.31 -30.00 9.26
CA PRO A 118 3.71 -31.27 8.90
C PRO A 118 2.57 -31.56 9.88
N ARG A 119 1.44 -31.99 9.33
CA ARG A 119 0.32 -32.55 10.08
C ARG A 119 0.82 -33.78 10.83
N GLN A 120 1.37 -33.59 12.02
CA GLN A 120 1.56 -34.63 13.02
C GLN A 120 0.27 -34.72 13.84
N ASP A 121 -0.80 -35.19 13.21
CA ASP A 121 -1.98 -35.76 13.89
C ASP A 121 -2.02 -37.20 13.35
N ILE A 122 -1.45 -38.21 14.04
CA ILE A 122 -2.04 -39.01 15.14
C ILE A 122 -3.51 -39.35 14.89
#